data_AF-A0A3G8WXK7-F1
#
_entry.id   AF-A0A3G8WXK7-F1
#
_cell.length_a   1.000
_cell.length_b   1.000
_cell.length_c   1.000
_cell.angle_alpha   90.00
_cell.angle_beta   90.00
_cell.angle_gamma   90.00
#
_symmetry.space_group_name_H-M   'P 1'
#
loop_
_entity.id
_entity.type
_entity.pdbx_description
1 polymer ?
#
loop_
_entity_poly.entity_id
_entity_poly.type
_entity_poly.pdbx_seq_one_letter_code
_entity_poly.pdbx_strand_id
1 'polypeptide(L)'
;MSKFSIGEIVTLSTHPFTTVTNKITISGEYLMIPPLMIVIEIFLPEAAEREITFPGYKCLWFSSKDNLLKDSYFQENELKAIIPLDPPEQPIQLNDLVALSTQLYELGKQRSFLNTETQRSTVMKTNKATALLSFISPVMQVIELRDFDAEKDSKTVKHLRERKVYPKRIAKCKWFNAASEKFSESWIALDALMLIPKISDDIIGKVKKAINKKSYLKLENRLIRPNQISNRSGYYHLDCFDLVSQTNTSIPFTELGGFKIIPSAYKKTAPVFKKKTIRGVSTMKITLTAEKLIRQAVSELPERYLWIRYIDQHDNITTRTVSDYHIYMGEDEAGDGRTDVEFLVGYCHLRDAERHFRLANIFEAKTLRLFS
;
A
#
# COMPACT_ATOMS: atom_id res chain seq x y z
N MET A 1 37.26 -5.51 -9.37
CA MET A 1 36.26 -5.81 -8.32
C MET A 1 34.94 -6.05 -9.02
N SER A 2 34.11 -6.99 -8.56
CA SER A 2 32.80 -7.24 -9.18
C SER A 2 31.90 -6.02 -9.02
N LYS A 3 31.15 -5.69 -10.08
CA LYS A 3 30.19 -4.58 -10.07
C LYS A 3 28.98 -4.86 -9.18
N PHE A 4 28.58 -6.12 -9.09
CA PHE A 4 27.44 -6.56 -8.29
C PHE A 4 27.86 -7.47 -7.13
N SER A 5 27.06 -7.48 -6.08
CA SER A 5 27.24 -8.33 -4.89
C SER A 5 26.16 -9.40 -4.79
N ILE A 6 26.44 -10.48 -4.04
CA ILE A 6 25.45 -11.54 -3.78
C ILE A 6 24.29 -10.95 -2.96
N GLY A 7 23.05 -11.29 -3.34
CA GLY A 7 21.82 -10.76 -2.76
C GLY A 7 21.30 -9.49 -3.45
N GLU A 8 22.10 -8.85 -4.30
CA GLU A 8 21.70 -7.63 -4.99
C GLU A 8 20.61 -7.90 -6.05
N ILE A 9 19.63 -6.98 -6.12
CA ILE A 9 18.53 -7.07 -7.07
C ILE A 9 18.96 -6.43 -8.39
N VAL A 10 19.02 -7.27 -9.42
CA VAL A 10 19.43 -6.92 -10.78
C VAL A 10 18.33 -7.23 -11.78
N THR A 11 18.42 -6.63 -12.95
CA THR A 11 17.56 -6.97 -14.09
C THR A 11 18.31 -6.75 -15.38
N LEU A 12 17.75 -7.20 -16.49
CA LEU A 12 18.32 -6.92 -17.81
C LEU A 12 18.24 -5.42 -18.11
N SER A 13 19.22 -4.91 -18.85
CA SER A 13 19.28 -3.51 -19.26
C SER A 13 18.01 -3.02 -19.98
N THR A 14 17.29 -3.94 -20.63
CA THR A 14 16.00 -3.70 -21.32
C THR A 14 14.81 -3.48 -20.40
N HIS A 15 14.91 -3.78 -19.09
CA HIS A 15 13.80 -3.57 -18.15
C HIS A 15 13.47 -2.07 -18.00
N PRO A 16 12.22 -1.65 -17.81
CA PRO A 16 11.87 -0.24 -17.59
C PRO A 16 12.26 0.33 -16.22
N PHE A 17 12.84 -0.47 -15.31
CA PHE A 17 13.21 0.02 -13.97
C PHE A 17 14.51 0.79 -14.03
N THR A 18 14.60 1.81 -13.19
CA THR A 18 15.84 2.56 -12.94
C THR A 18 16.07 2.62 -11.44
N THR A 19 17.26 3.03 -11.02
CA THR A 19 17.58 3.21 -9.59
C THR A 19 16.67 4.23 -8.88
N VAL A 20 16.03 5.12 -9.65
CA VAL A 20 15.14 6.18 -9.13
C VAL A 20 13.67 5.77 -9.21
N THR A 21 13.28 4.95 -10.19
CA THR A 21 11.88 4.62 -10.48
C THR A 21 11.58 3.14 -10.28
N ASN A 22 11.12 2.81 -9.07
CA ASN A 22 10.79 1.44 -8.65
C ASN A 22 9.28 1.13 -8.68
N LYS A 23 8.45 2.14 -8.96
CA LYS A 23 7.00 2.01 -9.18
C LYS A 23 6.69 2.51 -10.57
N ILE A 24 6.28 1.61 -11.46
CA ILE A 24 5.97 1.96 -12.84
C ILE A 24 4.59 1.44 -13.22
N THR A 25 3.99 2.15 -14.17
CA THR A 25 2.81 1.70 -14.89
C THR A 25 3.23 1.27 -16.30
N ILE A 26 3.01 0.01 -16.62
CA ILE A 26 3.30 -0.59 -17.92
C ILE A 26 2.05 -0.48 -18.79
N SER A 27 2.17 0.28 -19.88
CA SER A 27 1.10 0.44 -20.88
C SER A 27 1.25 -0.50 -22.08
N GLY A 28 2.41 -1.14 -22.25
CA GLY A 28 2.71 -2.07 -23.35
C GLY A 28 2.44 -3.54 -23.03
N GLU A 29 2.91 -4.44 -23.89
CA GLU A 29 2.86 -5.89 -23.65
C GLU A 29 3.78 -6.26 -22.49
N TYR A 30 3.18 -6.67 -21.37
CA TYR A 30 3.89 -6.92 -20.11
C TYR A 30 4.59 -8.28 -20.10
N LEU A 31 4.16 -9.23 -20.94
CA LEU A 31 4.78 -10.56 -21.04
C LEU A 31 6.22 -10.50 -21.55
N MET A 32 6.61 -9.41 -22.22
CA MET A 32 7.95 -9.19 -22.74
C MET A 32 8.88 -8.49 -21.75
N ILE A 33 8.39 -8.15 -20.56
CA ILE A 33 9.20 -7.48 -19.54
C ILE A 33 10.01 -8.53 -18.79
N PRO A 34 11.34 -8.40 -18.75
CA PRO A 34 12.17 -9.35 -18.02
C PRO A 34 11.83 -9.36 -16.53
N PRO A 35 12.06 -10.47 -15.82
CA PRO A 35 11.87 -10.51 -14.38
C PRO A 35 12.91 -9.66 -13.65
N LEU A 36 12.60 -9.30 -12.41
CA LEU A 36 13.63 -8.94 -11.45
C LEU A 36 14.33 -10.20 -10.96
N MET A 37 15.66 -10.12 -10.85
CA MET A 37 16.52 -11.26 -10.53
C MET A 37 17.43 -10.90 -9.35
N ILE A 38 17.98 -11.92 -8.69
CA ILE A 38 18.88 -11.76 -7.56
C ILE A 38 20.18 -12.48 -7.83
N VAL A 39 21.31 -11.81 -7.62
CA VAL A 39 22.63 -12.44 -7.79
C VAL A 39 22.86 -13.46 -6.68
N ILE A 40 23.13 -14.72 -7.05
CA ILE A 40 23.38 -15.83 -6.11
C ILE A 40 24.82 -16.33 -6.17
N GLU A 41 25.51 -16.23 -7.31
CA GLU A 41 26.91 -16.63 -7.47
C GLU A 41 27.62 -15.65 -8.43
N ILE A 42 28.91 -15.40 -8.20
CA ILE A 42 29.73 -14.53 -9.05
C ILE A 42 30.91 -15.34 -9.60
N PHE A 43 31.15 -15.21 -10.90
CA PHE A 43 32.22 -15.85 -11.65
C PHE A 43 33.25 -14.78 -12.00
N LEU A 44 34.44 -14.90 -11.42
CA LEU A 44 35.57 -14.04 -11.74
C LEU A 44 36.49 -14.81 -12.67
N PRO A 45 36.65 -14.36 -13.93
CA PRO A 45 37.62 -14.96 -14.82
C PRO A 45 39.02 -14.81 -14.23
N GLU A 46 39.82 -15.89 -14.24
CA GLU A 46 41.25 -15.76 -14.02
C GLU A 46 41.84 -14.97 -15.20
N ALA A 47 42.69 -13.99 -14.91
CA ALA A 47 43.27 -13.12 -15.92
C ALA A 47 44.07 -13.94 -16.94
N ALA A 48 43.44 -14.31 -18.05
CA ALA A 48 44.14 -14.77 -19.24
C ALA A 48 44.69 -13.55 -19.96
N GLU A 49 45.98 -13.56 -20.28
CA GLU A 49 46.79 -12.40 -20.67
C GLU A 49 46.32 -11.59 -21.90
N ARG A 50 45.19 -11.93 -22.57
CA ARG A 50 44.80 -11.28 -23.85
C ARG A 50 43.32 -11.05 -24.12
N GLU A 51 42.37 -11.34 -23.22
CA GLU A 51 40.95 -11.04 -23.47
C GLU A 51 40.31 -10.30 -22.30
N ILE A 52 39.59 -9.21 -22.60
CA ILE A 52 38.73 -8.49 -21.64
C ILE A 52 37.59 -9.44 -21.28
N THR A 53 37.79 -10.26 -20.26
CA THR A 53 36.78 -11.17 -19.74
C THR A 53 35.99 -10.46 -18.66
N PHE A 54 34.69 -10.29 -18.89
CA PHE A 54 33.79 -9.68 -17.91
C PHE A 54 33.39 -10.71 -16.86
N PRO A 55 33.18 -10.30 -15.59
CA PRO A 55 32.60 -11.17 -14.59
C PRO A 55 31.24 -11.71 -15.03
N GLY A 56 31.02 -13.01 -14.80
CA GLY A 56 29.73 -13.65 -14.98
C GLY A 56 28.94 -13.63 -13.68
N TYR A 57 27.61 -13.58 -13.77
CA TYR A 57 26.72 -13.58 -12.62
C TYR A 57 25.63 -14.63 -12.81
N LYS A 58 25.45 -15.50 -11.82
CA LYS A 58 24.29 -16.40 -11.78
C LYS A 58 23.18 -15.71 -11.02
N CYS A 59 22.06 -15.54 -11.70
CA CYS A 59 20.91 -14.83 -11.15
C CYS A 59 19.73 -15.79 -10.98
N LEU A 60 19.00 -15.61 -9.88
CA LEU A 60 17.82 -16.38 -9.50
C LEU A 60 16.57 -15.52 -9.65
N TRP A 61 15.49 -16.08 -10.19
CA TRP A 61 14.17 -15.45 -10.19
C TRP A 61 13.05 -16.48 -10.08
N PHE A 62 11.83 -16.02 -9.85
CA PHE A 62 10.66 -16.89 -9.81
C PHE A 62 9.87 -16.84 -11.12
N SER A 63 9.59 -17.99 -11.72
CA SER A 63 8.74 -18.10 -12.91
C SER A 63 7.30 -18.40 -12.50
N SER A 64 6.38 -17.44 -12.66
CA SER A 64 4.95 -17.67 -12.41
C SER A 64 4.32 -18.69 -13.36
N LYS A 65 4.90 -18.89 -14.55
CA LYS A 65 4.40 -19.85 -15.55
C LYS A 65 4.55 -21.30 -15.07
N ASP A 66 5.73 -21.61 -14.56
CA ASP A 66 6.07 -22.97 -14.12
C ASP A 66 5.92 -23.12 -12.60
N ASN A 67 5.70 -22.00 -11.91
CA ASN A 67 5.61 -21.87 -10.46
C ASN A 67 6.85 -22.44 -9.74
N LEU A 68 8.01 -22.19 -10.36
CA LEU A 68 9.33 -22.69 -9.96
C LEU A 68 10.37 -21.57 -9.97
N LEU A 69 11.40 -21.74 -9.13
CA LEU A 69 12.61 -20.93 -9.17
C LEU A 69 13.45 -21.33 -10.38
N LYS A 70 13.95 -20.32 -11.10
CA LYS A 70 14.85 -20.49 -12.24
C LYS A 70 16.13 -19.71 -12.01
N ASP A 71 17.23 -20.29 -12.48
CA ASP A 71 18.54 -19.69 -12.46
C ASP A 71 19.17 -19.70 -13.86
N SER A 72 19.94 -18.66 -14.17
CA SER A 72 20.72 -18.55 -15.41
C SER A 72 21.95 -17.69 -15.21
N TYR A 73 22.93 -17.88 -16.08
CA TYR A 73 24.15 -17.09 -16.15
C TYR A 73 23.96 -15.89 -17.07
N PHE A 74 24.48 -14.74 -16.65
CA PHE A 74 24.45 -13.48 -17.37
C PHE A 74 25.82 -12.81 -17.30
N GLN A 75 26.11 -11.99 -18.30
CA GLN A 75 27.33 -11.17 -18.32
C GLN A 75 27.10 -9.83 -17.62
N GLU A 76 28.18 -9.20 -17.13
CA GLU A 76 28.10 -7.92 -16.42
C GLU A 76 27.43 -6.79 -17.22
N ASN A 77 27.64 -6.76 -18.54
CA ASN A 77 27.11 -5.76 -19.47
C ASN A 77 25.60 -5.91 -19.74
N GLU A 78 25.03 -7.09 -19.52
CA GLU A 78 23.60 -7.36 -19.71
C GLU A 78 22.78 -6.83 -18.52
N LEU A 79 23.40 -6.74 -17.35
CA LEU A 79 22.74 -6.47 -16.08
C LEU A 79 22.82 -5.01 -15.67
N LYS A 80 21.76 -4.56 -15.02
CA LYS A 80 21.71 -3.33 -14.24
C LYS A 80 21.18 -3.59 -12.84
N ALA A 81 21.78 -2.91 -11.86
CA ALA A 81 21.28 -2.88 -10.49
C ALA A 81 20.07 -1.97 -10.40
N ILE A 82 19.08 -2.37 -9.60
CA ILE A 82 17.92 -1.53 -9.30
C ILE A 82 18.11 -0.89 -7.94
N ILE A 83 18.55 -1.66 -6.95
CA ILE A 83 18.64 -1.20 -5.57
C ILE A 83 19.91 -1.77 -4.95
N PRO A 84 20.75 -0.92 -4.31
CA PRO A 84 21.90 -1.41 -3.58
C PRO A 84 21.45 -2.31 -2.42
N LEU A 85 22.26 -3.31 -2.08
CA LEU A 85 21.98 -4.24 -0.99
C LEU A 85 21.97 -3.49 0.35
N ASP A 86 20.79 -3.30 0.94
CA ASP A 86 20.68 -2.93 2.34
C ASP A 86 20.83 -4.20 3.20
N PRO A 87 21.64 -4.18 4.27
CA PRO A 87 21.77 -5.32 5.16
C PRO A 87 20.40 -5.66 5.75
N PRO A 88 20.04 -6.96 5.85
CA PRO A 88 18.76 -7.35 6.43
C PRO A 88 18.68 -6.85 7.88
N GLU A 89 17.60 -6.13 8.21
CA GLU A 89 17.40 -5.55 9.54
C GLU A 89 17.33 -6.62 10.65
N GLN A 90 16.93 -7.85 10.30
CA GLN A 90 16.77 -8.96 11.23
C GLN A 90 17.33 -10.26 10.64
N PRO A 91 18.04 -11.09 11.45
CA PRO A 91 18.54 -12.38 11.00
C PRO A 91 17.38 -13.37 10.82
N ILE A 92 17.34 -14.03 9.66
CA ILE A 92 16.36 -15.08 9.35
C ILE A 92 16.61 -16.32 10.22
N GLN A 93 15.55 -16.84 10.84
CA GLN A 93 15.57 -18.01 11.71
C GLN A 93 14.75 -19.17 11.11
N LEU A 94 14.82 -20.32 11.78
CA LEU A 94 14.03 -21.49 11.46
C LEU A 94 12.52 -21.18 11.63
N ASN A 95 11.67 -21.70 10.74
CA ASN A 95 10.22 -21.46 10.72
C ASN A 95 9.80 -20.01 10.50
N ASP A 96 10.71 -19.16 10.01
CA ASP A 96 10.32 -17.87 9.50
C ASP A 96 9.65 -17.98 8.13
N LEU A 97 8.73 -17.03 7.88
CA LEU A 97 8.11 -16.86 6.58
C LEU A 97 8.99 -15.90 5.78
N VAL A 98 9.40 -16.35 4.61
CA VAL A 98 10.33 -15.61 3.75
C VAL A 98 9.79 -15.56 2.32
N ALA A 99 10.28 -14.59 1.58
CA ALA A 99 10.04 -14.39 0.16
C ALA A 99 11.36 -14.08 -0.55
N LEU A 100 11.37 -14.06 -1.88
CA LEU A 100 12.49 -13.46 -2.58
C LEU A 100 12.50 -11.95 -2.36
N SER A 101 13.67 -11.34 -2.22
CA SER A 101 13.81 -9.89 -2.03
C SER A 101 13.20 -9.06 -3.17
N THR A 102 13.00 -9.66 -4.34
CA THR A 102 12.31 -9.04 -5.49
C THR A 102 10.81 -8.84 -5.30
N GLN A 103 10.17 -9.54 -4.34
CA GLN A 103 8.72 -9.62 -4.22
C GLN A 103 8.03 -8.26 -4.05
N LEU A 104 8.57 -7.36 -3.21
CA LEU A 104 7.98 -6.03 -3.00
C LEU A 104 7.98 -5.18 -4.26
N TYR A 105 9.03 -5.31 -5.06
CA TYR A 105 9.23 -4.55 -6.29
C TYR A 105 8.38 -5.10 -7.43
N GLU A 106 8.24 -6.43 -7.50
CA GLU A 106 7.31 -7.08 -8.44
C GLU A 106 5.86 -6.71 -8.13
N LEU A 107 5.44 -6.71 -6.86
CA LEU A 107 4.10 -6.26 -6.42
C LEU A 107 3.82 -4.79 -6.75
N GLY A 108 4.87 -3.97 -6.85
CA GLY A 108 4.77 -2.55 -7.21
C GLY A 108 4.48 -2.30 -8.70
N LYS A 109 4.63 -3.31 -9.57
CA LYS A 109 4.36 -3.18 -11.00
C LYS A 109 2.86 -3.09 -11.25
N GLN A 110 2.44 -2.07 -11.99
CA GLN A 110 1.05 -1.90 -12.40
C GLN A 110 0.95 -1.98 -13.92
N ARG A 111 -0.13 -2.58 -14.41
CA ARG A 111 -0.51 -2.55 -15.82
C ARG A 111 -1.64 -1.56 -15.99
N SER A 112 -1.53 -0.65 -16.94
CA SER A 112 -2.66 0.17 -17.38
C SER A 112 -3.26 -0.38 -18.66
N PHE A 113 -4.58 -0.43 -18.71
CA PHE A 113 -5.30 -0.69 -19.96
C PHE A 113 -5.57 0.64 -20.67
N LEU A 114 -5.08 0.79 -21.89
CA LEU A 114 -5.46 1.89 -22.75
C LEU A 114 -6.86 1.61 -23.30
N ASN A 115 -7.88 2.20 -22.69
CA ASN A 115 -9.23 2.15 -23.24
C ASN A 115 -9.35 3.19 -24.36
N THR A 116 -9.13 2.76 -25.60
CA THR A 116 -9.36 3.57 -26.80
C THR A 116 -10.85 3.59 -27.15
N GLU A 117 -11.72 3.98 -26.21
CA GLU A 117 -13.10 4.30 -26.54
C GLU A 117 -13.27 5.81 -26.74
N THR A 118 -13.54 6.15 -28.00
CA THR A 118 -13.86 7.48 -28.52
C THR A 118 -15.33 7.81 -28.23
N GLN A 119 -15.78 7.69 -26.97
CA GLN A 119 -17.12 8.13 -26.60
C GLN A 119 -17.06 9.44 -25.80
N ARG A 120 -17.70 10.47 -26.38
CA ARG A 120 -17.89 11.82 -25.85
C ARG A 120 -18.94 11.85 -24.71
N SER A 121 -18.78 11.02 -23.68
CA SER A 121 -19.63 11.10 -22.49
C SER A 121 -18.79 11.42 -21.25
N THR A 122 -19.30 12.37 -20.48
CA THR A 122 -18.73 13.07 -19.33
C THR A 122 -18.59 12.20 -18.09
N VAL A 123 -18.01 11.00 -18.21
CA VAL A 123 -17.60 10.18 -17.08
C VAL A 123 -16.10 9.96 -17.20
N MET A 124 -15.36 10.50 -16.23
CA MET A 124 -13.90 10.47 -16.16
C MET A 124 -13.32 9.17 -16.72
N LYS A 125 -12.53 9.27 -17.80
CA LYS A 125 -11.70 8.19 -18.34
C LYS A 125 -10.68 7.77 -17.30
N THR A 126 -11.07 6.95 -16.35
CA THR A 126 -10.13 6.33 -15.42
C THR A 126 -9.46 5.18 -16.16
N ASN A 127 -8.22 5.36 -16.59
CA ASN A 127 -7.36 4.25 -16.94
C ASN A 127 -7.35 3.30 -15.73
N LYS A 128 -8.01 2.14 -15.84
CA LYS A 128 -7.98 1.14 -14.78
C LYS A 128 -6.57 0.57 -14.75
N ALA A 129 -5.81 0.90 -13.72
CA ALA A 129 -4.52 0.27 -13.45
C ALA A 129 -4.76 -0.96 -12.56
N THR A 130 -4.24 -2.12 -12.98
CA THR A 130 -4.29 -3.37 -12.21
C THR A 130 -2.89 -3.80 -11.85
N ALA A 131 -2.69 -4.37 -10.65
CA ALA A 131 -1.39 -4.93 -10.27
C ALA A 131 -0.97 -6.03 -11.26
N LEU A 132 0.30 -6.01 -11.66
CA LEU A 132 0.89 -7.03 -12.51
C LEU A 132 1.42 -8.16 -11.63
N LEU A 133 0.75 -9.31 -11.63
CA LEU A 133 1.08 -10.43 -10.75
C LEU A 133 2.07 -11.45 -11.35
N SER A 134 2.96 -11.00 -12.25
CA SER A 134 3.98 -11.84 -12.87
C SER A 134 5.27 -11.84 -12.06
N PHE A 135 5.95 -12.99 -12.01
CA PHE A 135 7.25 -13.19 -11.36
C PHE A 135 7.27 -12.96 -9.84
N ILE A 136 6.09 -12.92 -9.21
CA ILE A 136 5.94 -12.82 -7.76
C ILE A 136 6.26 -14.17 -7.13
N SER A 137 7.27 -14.22 -6.26
CA SER A 137 7.59 -15.42 -5.49
C SER A 137 6.46 -15.80 -4.52
N PRO A 138 6.25 -17.10 -4.27
CA PRO A 138 5.35 -17.54 -3.21
C PRO A 138 5.97 -17.21 -1.84
N VAL A 139 5.10 -17.15 -0.83
CA VAL A 139 5.54 -17.17 0.57
C VAL A 139 6.09 -18.56 0.88
N MET A 140 7.33 -18.60 1.35
CA MET A 140 8.05 -19.81 1.70
C MET A 140 8.25 -19.90 3.21
N GLN A 141 8.37 -21.13 3.72
CA GLN A 141 8.78 -21.40 5.09
C GLN A 141 10.22 -21.91 5.13
N VAL A 142 11.03 -21.36 6.02
CA VAL A 142 12.40 -21.83 6.27
C VAL A 142 12.36 -23.12 7.09
N ILE A 143 12.91 -24.21 6.53
CA ILE A 143 12.95 -25.54 7.16
C ILE A 143 14.34 -25.91 7.66
N GLU A 144 15.39 -25.38 7.03
CA GLU A 144 16.77 -25.72 7.38
C GLU A 144 17.67 -24.52 7.08
N LEU A 145 18.68 -24.31 7.92
CA LEU A 145 19.70 -23.28 7.75
C LEU A 145 21.08 -23.94 7.87
N ARG A 146 21.96 -23.67 6.91
CA ARG A 146 23.35 -24.13 6.97
C ARG A 146 24.30 -23.16 6.30
N ASP A 147 25.58 -23.30 6.63
CA ASP A 147 26.65 -22.62 5.92
C ASP A 147 26.83 -23.26 4.53
N PHE A 148 27.21 -22.45 3.55
CA PHE A 148 27.37 -22.92 2.19
C PHE A 148 28.62 -23.81 2.07
N ASP A 149 28.44 -25.02 1.57
CA ASP A 149 29.52 -25.98 1.31
C ASP A 149 29.76 -26.05 -0.20
N ALA A 150 30.84 -25.41 -0.67
CA ALA A 150 31.16 -25.32 -2.10
C ALA A 150 31.33 -26.69 -2.78
N GLU A 151 31.69 -27.75 -2.04
CA GLU A 151 31.86 -29.09 -2.62
C GLU A 151 30.52 -29.80 -2.84
N LYS A 152 29.54 -29.58 -1.97
CA LYS A 152 28.24 -30.26 -2.00
C LYS A 152 27.16 -29.46 -2.72
N ASP A 153 27.22 -28.14 -2.63
CA ASP A 153 26.16 -27.23 -3.08
C ASP A 153 26.42 -26.68 -4.48
N SER A 154 27.66 -26.75 -4.96
CA SER A 154 27.99 -26.44 -6.35
C SER A 154 27.47 -27.53 -7.29
N LYS A 155 26.43 -27.21 -8.08
CA LYS A 155 25.99 -28.05 -9.21
C LYS A 155 26.97 -28.02 -10.40
N THR A 156 28.05 -27.23 -10.35
CA THR A 156 28.94 -27.07 -11.50
C THR A 156 30.03 -28.13 -11.55
N VAL A 157 30.24 -28.64 -12.77
CA VAL A 157 31.35 -29.50 -13.18
C VAL A 157 32.70 -28.83 -12.86
N LYS A 158 33.67 -29.61 -12.37
CA LYS A 158 35.04 -29.22 -11.96
C LYS A 158 35.91 -28.55 -13.06
N HIS A 159 35.36 -28.16 -14.22
CA HIS A 159 36.12 -27.81 -15.42
C HIS A 159 36.29 -26.31 -15.72
N LEU A 160 35.86 -25.39 -14.85
CA LEU A 160 36.19 -23.97 -15.02
C LEU A 160 37.30 -23.54 -14.05
N ARG A 161 38.42 -23.07 -14.60
CA ARG A 161 39.53 -22.38 -13.91
C ARG A 161 39.13 -20.96 -13.47
N GLU A 162 37.90 -20.79 -13.00
CA GLU A 162 37.36 -19.49 -12.62
C GLU A 162 37.23 -19.40 -11.11
N ARG A 163 37.59 -18.24 -10.56
CA ARG A 163 37.40 -17.98 -9.14
C ARG A 163 35.92 -17.66 -8.91
N LYS A 164 35.22 -18.56 -8.23
CA LYS A 164 33.81 -18.39 -7.89
C LYS A 164 33.64 -17.78 -6.50
N VAL A 165 32.71 -16.85 -6.39
CA VAL A 165 32.25 -16.29 -5.10
C VAL A 165 30.87 -16.86 -4.82
N TYR A 166 30.75 -17.45 -3.64
CA TYR A 166 29.56 -18.15 -3.16
C TYR A 166 28.90 -17.41 -2.00
N PRO A 167 27.59 -17.63 -1.77
CA PRO A 167 26.92 -17.08 -0.58
C PRO A 167 27.53 -17.70 0.68
N LYS A 168 27.50 -16.97 1.79
CA LYS A 168 28.04 -17.50 3.06
C LYS A 168 27.12 -18.56 3.67
N ARG A 169 25.81 -18.35 3.54
CA ARG A 169 24.77 -19.16 4.19
C ARG A 169 23.59 -19.37 3.26
N ILE A 170 22.98 -20.54 3.37
CA ILE A 170 21.83 -20.93 2.57
C ILE A 170 20.70 -21.45 3.47
N ALA A 171 19.47 -21.24 3.01
CA ALA A 171 18.25 -21.70 3.65
C ALA A 171 17.52 -22.68 2.73
N LYS A 172 17.02 -23.77 3.30
CA LYS A 172 16.08 -24.66 2.63
C LYS A 172 14.68 -24.11 2.83
N CYS A 173 14.05 -23.69 1.75
CA CYS A 173 12.74 -23.08 1.73
C CYS A 173 11.72 -24.05 1.15
N LYS A 174 10.55 -24.17 1.77
CA LYS A 174 9.42 -24.98 1.29
C LYS A 174 8.22 -24.11 0.99
N TRP A 175 7.53 -24.41 -0.10
CA TRP A 175 6.27 -23.78 -0.46
C TRP A 175 5.35 -24.76 -1.18
N PHE A 176 4.08 -24.40 -1.27
CA PHE A 176 3.11 -25.14 -2.08
C PHE A 176 3.21 -24.71 -3.53
N ASN A 177 3.51 -25.66 -4.42
CA ASN A 177 3.55 -25.40 -5.85
C ASN A 177 2.21 -25.75 -6.49
N ALA A 178 1.41 -24.72 -6.76
CA ALA A 178 0.10 -24.80 -7.39
C ALA A 178 0.10 -25.45 -8.79
N ALA A 179 1.16 -25.30 -9.59
CA ALA A 179 1.21 -25.92 -10.93
C ALA A 179 1.38 -27.45 -10.86
N SER A 180 2.00 -27.96 -9.80
CA SER A 180 2.25 -29.39 -9.60
C SER A 180 1.39 -30.04 -8.50
N GLU A 181 0.59 -29.23 -7.80
CA GLU A 181 -0.18 -29.59 -6.59
C GLU A 181 0.65 -30.27 -5.48
N LYS A 182 1.96 -30.02 -5.44
CA LYS A 182 2.90 -30.62 -4.50
C LYS A 182 3.69 -29.57 -3.75
N PHE A 183 4.24 -29.94 -2.60
CA PHE A 183 5.23 -29.10 -1.94
C PHE A 183 6.55 -29.15 -2.71
N SER A 184 7.09 -27.97 -3.01
CA SER A 184 8.42 -27.81 -3.60
C SER A 184 9.39 -27.32 -2.52
N GLU A 185 10.64 -27.75 -2.64
CA GLU A 185 11.72 -27.36 -1.74
C GLU A 185 12.92 -26.92 -2.56
N SER A 186 13.59 -25.85 -2.15
CA SER A 186 14.81 -25.37 -2.78
C SER A 186 15.75 -24.74 -1.77
N TRP A 187 17.05 -24.90 -2.02
CA TRP A 187 18.10 -24.15 -1.34
C TRP A 187 18.24 -22.77 -1.97
N ILE A 188 18.26 -21.73 -1.13
CA ILE A 188 18.32 -20.34 -1.56
C ILE A 188 19.34 -19.61 -0.67
N ALA A 189 20.12 -18.69 -1.24
CA ALA A 189 21.02 -17.83 -0.47
C ALA A 189 20.22 -16.97 0.52
N LEU A 190 20.69 -16.87 1.77
CA LEU A 190 20.03 -16.02 2.77
C LEU A 190 19.94 -14.55 2.31
N ASP A 191 20.96 -14.07 1.61
CA ASP A 191 21.02 -12.71 1.08
C ASP A 191 19.99 -12.45 -0.03
N ALA A 192 19.41 -13.51 -0.62
CA ALA A 192 18.35 -13.40 -1.62
C ALA A 192 16.93 -13.43 -1.03
N LEU A 193 16.82 -13.62 0.29
CA LEU A 193 15.56 -13.75 0.98
C LEU A 193 15.21 -12.46 1.72
N MET A 194 13.91 -12.18 1.79
CA MET A 194 13.35 -11.15 2.66
C MET A 194 12.41 -11.78 3.68
N LEU A 195 12.44 -11.26 4.90
CA LEU A 195 11.56 -11.70 5.98
C LEU A 195 10.16 -11.11 5.79
N ILE A 196 9.14 -11.96 5.91
CA ILE A 196 7.74 -11.51 5.96
C ILE A 196 7.38 -11.28 7.44
N PRO A 197 6.88 -10.08 7.79
CA PRO A 197 6.60 -9.75 9.18
C PRO A 197 5.50 -10.65 9.74
N LYS A 198 5.78 -11.27 10.88
CA LYS A 198 4.80 -12.04 11.66
C LYS A 198 3.89 -11.06 12.39
N ILE A 199 2.59 -11.14 12.13
CA ILE A 199 1.59 -10.30 12.79
C ILE A 199 0.89 -11.13 13.85
N SER A 200 0.78 -10.59 15.06
CA SER A 200 0.13 -11.28 16.17
C SER A 200 -1.36 -11.50 15.91
N ASP A 201 -1.86 -12.68 16.23
CA ASP A 201 -3.28 -13.03 16.12
C ASP A 201 -4.18 -12.14 17.00
N ASP A 202 -3.66 -11.58 18.09
CA ASP A 202 -4.41 -10.65 18.95
C ASP A 202 -4.82 -9.37 18.19
N ILE A 203 -3.89 -8.78 17.43
CA ILE A 203 -4.17 -7.59 16.60
C ILE A 203 -5.22 -7.93 15.54
N ILE A 204 -5.06 -9.04 14.83
CA ILE A 204 -6.01 -9.51 13.81
C ILE A 204 -7.39 -9.73 14.45
N GLY A 205 -7.43 -10.37 15.62
CA GLY A 205 -8.63 -10.61 16.40
C GLY A 205 -9.33 -9.33 16.84
N LYS A 206 -8.59 -8.32 17.29
CA LYS A 206 -9.11 -6.99 17.66
C LYS A 206 -9.72 -6.27 16.46
N VAL A 207 -9.04 -6.25 15.31
CA VAL A 207 -9.55 -5.63 14.08
C VAL A 207 -10.80 -6.37 13.58
N LYS A 208 -10.80 -7.71 13.58
CA LYS A 208 -11.95 -8.52 13.20
C LYS A 208 -13.18 -8.23 14.08
N LYS A 209 -12.98 -8.10 15.40
CA LYS A 209 -14.04 -7.67 16.33
C LYS A 209 -14.58 -6.28 15.97
N ALA A 210 -13.71 -5.33 15.61
CA ALA A 210 -14.13 -3.99 15.22
C ALA A 210 -14.95 -3.99 13.91
N ILE A 211 -14.54 -4.77 12.91
CA ILE A 211 -15.27 -4.95 11.64
C ILE A 211 -16.68 -5.50 11.92
N ASN A 212 -16.77 -6.60 12.68
CA ASN A 212 -18.05 -7.26 12.98
C ASN A 212 -19.02 -6.34 13.74
N LYS A 213 -18.48 -5.53 14.67
CA LYS A 213 -19.27 -4.55 15.44
C LYS A 213 -19.54 -3.25 14.69
N LYS A 214 -19.08 -3.11 13.43
CA LYS A 214 -19.14 -1.85 12.66
C LYS A 214 -18.58 -0.65 13.45
N SER A 215 -17.57 -0.91 14.28
CA SER A 215 -16.88 0.09 15.08
C SER A 215 -15.80 0.81 14.25
N TYR A 216 -15.18 1.83 14.82
CA TYR A 216 -14.13 2.63 14.18
C TYR A 216 -12.80 2.38 14.89
N LEU A 217 -11.69 2.54 14.15
CA LEU A 217 -10.35 2.52 14.71
C LEU A 217 -9.81 3.95 14.73
N LYS A 218 -9.40 4.39 15.91
CA LYS A 218 -8.69 5.65 16.14
C LYS A 218 -7.19 5.38 16.16
N LEU A 219 -6.49 5.91 15.18
CA LEU A 219 -5.03 6.03 15.14
C LEU A 219 -4.63 7.45 15.57
N GLU A 220 -3.34 7.73 15.69
CA GLU A 220 -2.84 9.04 16.15
C GLU A 220 -3.38 10.20 15.29
N ASN A 221 -3.33 10.07 13.97
CA ASN A 221 -3.72 11.13 13.03
C ASN A 221 -4.88 10.74 12.11
N ARG A 222 -5.50 9.58 12.33
CA ARG A 222 -6.54 9.04 11.44
C ARG A 222 -7.69 8.41 12.20
N LEU A 223 -8.88 8.60 11.66
CA LEU A 223 -10.07 7.90 12.11
C LEU A 223 -10.62 7.08 10.96
N ILE A 224 -10.49 5.76 11.08
CA ILE A 224 -10.81 4.84 9.99
C ILE A 224 -11.99 3.95 10.37
N ARG A 225 -12.81 3.64 9.38
CA ARG A 225 -13.80 2.59 9.46
C ARG A 225 -13.22 1.33 8.80
N PRO A 226 -12.86 0.29 9.57
CA PRO A 226 -12.34 -0.94 9.01
C PRO A 226 -13.45 -1.67 8.23
N ASN A 227 -13.13 -2.14 7.02
CA ASN A 227 -14.08 -2.86 6.17
C ASN A 227 -13.72 -4.34 6.08
N GLN A 228 -12.48 -4.65 5.70
CA GLN A 228 -12.02 -6.03 5.50
C GLN A 228 -10.51 -6.15 5.75
N ILE A 229 -10.08 -7.36 6.06
CA ILE A 229 -8.67 -7.74 6.15
C ILE A 229 -8.32 -8.49 4.88
N SER A 230 -7.27 -8.07 4.18
CA SER A 230 -6.75 -8.75 3.00
C SER A 230 -5.33 -9.24 3.23
N ASN A 231 -4.97 -10.40 2.70
CA ASN A 231 -3.59 -10.88 2.69
C ASN A 231 -3.06 -10.82 1.25
N ARG A 232 -1.92 -10.14 1.06
CA ARG A 232 -1.29 -9.95 -0.24
C ARG A 232 0.12 -10.52 -0.15
N SER A 233 0.29 -11.76 -0.63
CA SER A 233 1.56 -12.48 -0.63
C SER A 233 2.25 -12.50 0.75
N GLY A 234 1.49 -12.81 1.80
CA GLY A 234 1.97 -12.88 3.18
C GLY A 234 1.79 -11.58 3.97
N TYR A 235 1.65 -10.43 3.31
CA TYR A 235 1.46 -9.14 3.97
C TYR A 235 -0.02 -8.87 4.23
N TYR A 236 -0.39 -8.77 5.50
CA TYR A 236 -1.75 -8.38 5.88
C TYR A 236 -1.96 -6.88 5.73
N HIS A 237 -3.09 -6.53 5.12
CA HIS A 237 -3.56 -5.19 4.89
C HIS A 237 -4.96 -5.02 5.46
N LEU A 238 -5.22 -3.83 6.00
CA LEU A 238 -6.55 -3.41 6.42
C LEU A 238 -7.12 -2.47 5.37
N ASP A 239 -8.13 -2.95 4.65
CA ASP A 239 -8.90 -2.09 3.75
C ASP A 239 -9.96 -1.37 4.59
N CYS A 240 -9.93 -0.04 4.54
CA CYS A 240 -10.73 0.81 5.40
C CYS A 240 -11.17 2.08 4.68
N PHE A 241 -12.19 2.74 5.22
CA PHE A 241 -12.59 4.08 4.79
C PHE A 241 -12.03 5.10 5.76
N ASP A 242 -11.19 6.01 5.27
CA ASP A 242 -10.66 7.12 6.06
C ASP A 242 -11.69 8.25 6.10
N LEU A 243 -12.16 8.58 7.31
CA LEU A 243 -13.17 9.61 7.53
C LEU A 243 -12.60 11.02 7.38
N VAL A 244 -11.29 11.21 7.47
CA VAL A 244 -10.66 12.52 7.30
C VAL A 244 -10.55 12.84 5.81
N SER A 245 -9.92 11.97 5.02
CA SER A 245 -9.77 12.17 3.57
C SER A 245 -11.02 11.82 2.76
N GLN A 246 -11.99 11.12 3.34
CA GLN A 246 -13.19 10.62 2.66
C GLN A 246 -12.87 9.65 1.50
N THR A 247 -11.81 8.86 1.66
CA THR A 247 -11.36 7.89 0.64
C THR A 247 -11.21 6.48 1.21
N ASN A 248 -11.45 5.47 0.36
CA ASN A 248 -11.04 4.11 0.68
C ASN A 248 -9.53 4.01 0.59
N THR A 249 -8.90 3.46 1.61
CA THR A 249 -7.46 3.26 1.69
C THR A 249 -7.14 1.85 2.19
N SER A 250 -5.91 1.42 2.00
CA SER A 250 -5.40 0.12 2.44
C SER A 250 -4.15 0.38 3.26
N ILE A 251 -4.16 -0.03 4.54
CA ILE A 251 -3.09 0.22 5.49
C ILE A 251 -2.40 -1.11 5.82
N PRO A 252 -1.07 -1.25 5.64
CA PRO A 252 -0.33 -2.42 6.11
C PRO A 252 -0.49 -2.61 7.62
N PHE A 253 -0.64 -3.85 8.08
CA PHE A 253 -0.74 -4.14 9.52
C PHE A 253 0.52 -3.76 10.31
N THR A 254 1.68 -3.69 9.64
CA THR A 254 2.93 -3.18 10.21
C THR A 254 2.85 -1.69 10.56
N GLU A 255 2.02 -0.92 9.86
CA GLU A 255 1.82 0.53 10.07
C GLU A 255 0.63 0.85 10.99
N LEU A 256 -0.16 -0.16 11.37
CA LEU A 256 -1.40 0.03 12.15
C LEU A 256 -1.14 0.56 13.58
N GLY A 257 0.11 0.49 14.06
CA GLY A 257 0.56 1.08 15.32
C GLY A 257 -0.32 0.72 16.51
N GLY A 258 -0.32 1.58 17.53
CA GLY A 258 -1.30 1.51 18.61
C GLY A 258 -2.63 2.13 18.18
N PHE A 259 -3.71 1.32 18.14
CA PHE A 259 -5.05 1.82 17.82
C PHE A 259 -6.04 1.58 18.96
N LYS A 260 -7.05 2.46 19.05
CA LYS A 260 -8.19 2.31 19.98
C LYS A 260 -9.47 2.03 19.19
N ILE A 261 -10.22 1.02 19.60
CA ILE A 261 -11.53 0.74 19.03
C ILE A 261 -12.54 1.66 19.69
N ILE A 262 -13.27 2.43 18.90
CA ILE A 262 -14.34 3.30 19.38
C ILE A 262 -15.68 2.92 18.73
N PRO A 263 -16.80 2.95 19.47
CA PRO A 263 -18.10 2.53 18.94
C PRO A 263 -18.70 3.54 17.94
N SER A 264 -18.33 4.82 18.05
CA SER A 264 -18.80 5.90 17.16
C SER A 264 -17.65 6.83 16.80
N ALA A 265 -17.57 7.20 15.53
CA ALA A 265 -16.67 8.23 15.03
C ALA A 265 -17.06 9.66 15.45
N TYR A 266 -18.33 9.87 15.82
CA TYR A 266 -18.92 11.18 16.00
C TYR A 266 -19.16 11.49 17.48
N LYS A 267 -18.77 12.68 17.94
CA LYS A 267 -19.02 13.18 19.29
C LYS A 267 -20.39 13.83 19.36
N LYS A 268 -20.64 14.80 18.48
CA LYS A 268 -21.92 15.49 18.32
C LYS A 268 -22.41 15.32 16.88
N THR A 269 -23.72 15.29 16.70
CA THR A 269 -24.38 15.17 15.38
C THR A 269 -25.56 16.10 15.32
N ALA A 270 -25.77 16.77 14.20
CA ALA A 270 -26.92 17.60 13.90
C ALA A 270 -27.36 17.37 12.44
N PRO A 271 -28.66 17.44 12.13
CA PRO A 271 -29.75 17.85 13.01
C PRO A 271 -30.20 16.76 13.99
N VAL A 272 -30.66 17.17 15.18
CA VAL A 272 -31.25 16.25 16.18
C VAL A 272 -32.74 16.49 16.28
N PHE A 273 -33.53 15.49 15.89
CA PHE A 273 -34.98 15.50 16.03
C PHE A 273 -35.39 14.76 17.30
N LYS A 274 -36.20 15.39 18.15
CA LYS A 274 -36.81 14.73 19.31
C LYS A 274 -38.32 14.68 19.13
N LYS A 275 -38.92 13.53 19.45
CA LYS A 275 -40.39 13.39 19.51
C LYS A 275 -40.91 14.27 20.63
N LYS A 276 -41.90 15.10 20.31
CA LYS A 276 -42.66 15.89 21.28
C LYS A 276 -44.13 15.55 21.10
N THR A 277 -44.73 14.97 22.13
CA THR A 277 -46.16 14.69 22.16
C THR A 277 -46.89 15.90 22.70
N ILE A 278 -47.78 16.49 21.92
CA ILE A 278 -48.65 17.59 22.35
C ILE A 278 -50.09 17.14 22.10
N ARG A 279 -50.90 17.04 23.16
CA ARG A 279 -52.33 16.65 23.09
C ARG A 279 -52.57 15.34 22.31
N GLY A 280 -51.74 14.32 22.55
CA GLY A 280 -51.85 13.01 21.88
C GLY A 280 -51.26 12.92 20.48
N VAL A 281 -50.86 14.04 19.86
CA VAL A 281 -50.20 14.05 18.54
C VAL A 281 -48.68 14.09 18.71
N SER A 282 -47.99 13.08 18.16
CA SER A 282 -46.52 13.01 18.16
C SER A 282 -45.95 13.83 16.99
N THR A 283 -45.31 14.95 17.30
CA THR A 283 -44.60 15.78 16.31
C THR A 283 -43.08 15.69 16.52
N MET A 284 -42.29 15.77 15.44
CA MET A 284 -40.83 15.79 15.51
C MET A 284 -40.36 17.25 15.58
N LYS A 285 -39.71 17.64 16.68
CA LYS A 285 -39.12 18.97 16.84
C LYS A 285 -37.61 18.90 16.65
N ILE A 286 -37.06 19.77 15.80
CA ILE A 286 -35.61 19.97 15.70
C ILE A 286 -35.12 20.64 16.97
N THR A 287 -34.18 20.01 17.65
CA THR A 287 -33.58 20.51 18.91
C THR A 287 -32.17 21.08 18.71
N LEU A 288 -31.44 20.58 17.72
CA LEU A 288 -30.13 21.07 17.32
C LEU A 288 -30.09 21.13 15.79
N THR A 289 -29.78 22.31 15.24
CA THR A 289 -29.57 22.51 13.80
C THR A 289 -28.09 22.36 13.47
N ALA A 290 -27.76 22.10 12.20
CA ALA A 290 -26.37 22.02 11.74
C ALA A 290 -25.61 23.32 12.07
N GLU A 291 -26.20 24.47 11.75
CA GLU A 291 -25.66 25.80 12.03
C GLU A 291 -25.33 26.00 13.52
N LYS A 292 -26.24 25.63 14.44
CA LYS A 292 -25.99 25.73 15.89
C LYS A 292 -24.83 24.84 16.33
N LEU A 293 -24.72 23.64 15.79
CA LEU A 293 -23.61 22.74 16.09
C LEU A 293 -22.28 23.31 15.56
N ILE A 294 -22.29 23.92 14.37
CA ILE A 294 -21.09 24.54 13.79
C ILE A 294 -20.63 25.72 14.64
N ARG A 295 -21.54 26.62 15.04
CA ARG A 295 -21.21 27.74 15.93
C ARG A 295 -20.64 27.26 17.27
N GLN A 296 -21.25 26.21 17.85
CA GLN A 296 -20.71 25.57 19.05
C GLN A 296 -19.30 25.02 18.83
N ALA A 297 -19.07 24.31 17.72
CA ALA A 297 -17.77 23.72 17.40
C ALA A 297 -16.68 24.79 17.18
N VAL A 298 -17.02 25.93 16.57
CA VAL A 298 -16.11 27.08 16.42
C VAL A 298 -15.76 27.69 17.77
N SER A 299 -16.74 27.84 18.67
CA SER A 299 -16.50 28.38 20.02
C SER A 299 -15.75 27.41 20.94
N GLU A 300 -15.97 26.11 20.77
CA GLU A 300 -15.31 25.03 21.49
C GLU A 300 -14.00 24.63 20.78
N LEU A 301 -12.97 25.48 20.81
CA LEU A 301 -11.58 25.03 20.53
C LEU A 301 -11.28 23.88 21.51
N PRO A 302 -11.09 22.61 21.07
CA PRO A 302 -10.24 22.17 19.96
C PRO A 302 -10.88 21.09 19.06
N GLU A 303 -12.14 21.21 18.64
CA GLU A 303 -12.73 20.25 17.69
C GLU A 303 -12.22 20.50 16.26
N ARG A 304 -10.99 20.05 15.99
CA ARG A 304 -10.26 20.30 14.73
C ARG A 304 -10.93 19.77 13.46
N TYR A 305 -11.92 18.90 13.57
CA TYR A 305 -12.51 18.23 12.42
C TYR A 305 -14.03 18.21 12.47
N LEU A 306 -14.62 18.91 11.50
CA LEU A 306 -16.05 18.96 11.25
C LEU A 306 -16.36 18.16 9.98
N TRP A 307 -17.27 17.20 10.10
CA TRP A 307 -17.83 16.48 8.97
C TRP A 307 -19.17 17.12 8.59
N ILE A 308 -19.34 17.50 7.33
CA ILE A 308 -20.53 18.17 6.82
C ILE A 308 -21.10 17.47 5.59
N ARG A 309 -22.42 17.54 5.42
CA ARG A 309 -23.07 17.33 4.12
C ARG A 309 -23.53 18.67 3.58
N TYR A 310 -23.11 18.94 2.36
CA TYR A 310 -23.24 20.23 1.69
C TYR A 310 -23.91 20.06 0.34
N ILE A 311 -24.87 20.94 0.04
CA ILE A 311 -25.52 21.04 -1.26
C ILE A 311 -24.76 22.08 -2.08
N ASP A 312 -24.20 21.66 -3.22
CA ASP A 312 -23.53 22.59 -4.12
C ASP A 312 -24.51 23.41 -4.97
N GLN A 313 -23.98 24.30 -5.82
CA GLN A 313 -24.80 25.16 -6.69
C GLN A 313 -25.60 24.37 -7.75
N HIS A 314 -25.26 23.10 -7.98
CA HIS A 314 -25.93 22.21 -8.92
C HIS A 314 -26.81 21.18 -8.20
N ASP A 315 -27.20 21.46 -6.96
CA ASP A 315 -27.99 20.59 -6.07
C ASP A 315 -27.37 19.21 -5.78
N ASN A 316 -26.06 19.03 -6.04
CA ASN A 316 -25.39 17.78 -5.69
C ASN A 316 -25.04 17.76 -4.20
N ILE A 317 -25.44 16.69 -3.53
CA ILE A 317 -25.08 16.45 -2.14
C ILE A 317 -23.68 15.87 -2.08
N THR A 318 -22.79 16.59 -1.40
CA THR A 318 -21.42 16.15 -1.17
C THR A 318 -21.11 16.07 0.31
N THR A 319 -20.28 15.08 0.66
CA THR A 319 -19.75 14.91 2.01
C THR A 319 -18.36 15.50 2.08
N ARG A 320 -18.09 16.34 3.08
CA ARG A 320 -16.79 17.00 3.27
C ARG A 320 -16.34 16.87 4.72
N THR A 321 -15.03 16.74 4.92
CA THR A 321 -14.39 16.95 6.21
C THR A 321 -13.61 18.25 6.14
N VAL A 322 -13.83 19.13 7.11
CA VAL A 322 -13.27 20.48 7.20
C VAL A 322 -12.50 20.63 8.49
N SER A 323 -11.30 21.20 8.43
CA SER A 323 -10.47 21.55 9.58
C SER A 323 -10.11 23.03 9.59
N ASP A 324 -9.56 23.51 10.71
CA ASP A 324 -9.09 24.88 10.92
C ASP A 324 -10.11 25.94 10.46
N TYR A 325 -11.37 25.72 10.86
CA TYR A 325 -12.51 26.46 10.34
C TYR A 325 -12.94 27.61 11.24
N HIS A 326 -13.47 28.66 10.61
CA HIS A 326 -14.07 29.82 11.25
C HIS A 326 -15.31 30.28 10.47
N ILE A 327 -16.11 31.16 11.06
CA ILE A 327 -17.29 31.75 10.40
C ILE A 327 -16.93 33.15 9.91
N TYR A 328 -17.26 33.44 8.66
CA TYR A 328 -17.03 34.71 7.98
C TYR A 328 -18.35 35.24 7.40
N MET A 329 -18.59 36.54 7.55
CA MET A 329 -19.70 37.26 6.89
C MET A 329 -19.16 37.87 5.60
N GLY A 330 -19.77 37.59 4.46
CA GLY A 330 -19.36 38.18 3.19
C GLY A 330 -20.51 38.38 2.23
N GLU A 331 -20.28 39.21 1.20
CA GLU A 331 -21.23 39.40 0.11
C GLU A 331 -21.28 38.15 -0.77
N ASP A 332 -22.49 37.76 -1.18
CA ASP A 332 -22.71 36.62 -2.07
C ASP A 332 -23.00 37.10 -3.50
N GLU A 333 -22.07 36.88 -4.43
CA GLU A 333 -22.23 37.25 -5.84
C GLU A 333 -23.35 36.47 -6.55
N ALA A 334 -23.87 35.38 -5.98
CA ALA A 334 -24.88 34.54 -6.61
C ALA A 334 -26.33 34.89 -6.26
N GLY A 335 -26.57 35.88 -5.40
CA GLY A 335 -27.91 36.36 -5.06
C GLY A 335 -28.22 37.68 -5.78
N ASP A 336 -29.49 37.89 -6.15
CA ASP A 336 -30.00 39.15 -6.77
C ASP A 336 -29.99 40.37 -5.81
N GLY A 337 -29.06 40.42 -4.86
CA GLY A 337 -28.90 41.53 -3.92
C GLY A 337 -27.71 41.37 -2.99
N ARG A 338 -27.17 42.51 -2.50
CA ARG A 338 -26.13 42.59 -1.46
C ARG A 338 -26.70 42.17 -0.11
N THR A 339 -26.93 40.88 0.09
CA THR A 339 -27.20 40.32 1.42
C THR A 339 -25.92 39.72 1.96
N ASP A 340 -25.53 40.12 3.16
CA ASP A 340 -24.44 39.47 3.87
C ASP A 340 -24.83 38.00 4.15
N VAL A 341 -24.07 37.08 3.59
CA VAL A 341 -24.25 35.64 3.77
C VAL A 341 -23.15 35.11 4.68
N GLU A 342 -23.53 34.18 5.55
CA GLU A 342 -22.59 33.49 6.43
C GLU A 342 -21.92 32.31 5.72
N PHE A 343 -20.60 32.31 5.78
CA PHE A 343 -19.75 31.25 5.26
C PHE A 343 -18.99 30.56 6.40
N LEU A 344 -18.91 29.24 6.32
CA LEU A 344 -17.91 28.45 7.02
C LEU A 344 -16.68 28.39 6.12
N VAL A 345 -15.58 29.00 6.55
CA VAL A 345 -14.29 28.99 5.85
C VAL A 345 -13.37 28.02 6.56
N GLY A 346 -12.72 27.12 5.83
CA GLY A 346 -11.76 26.18 6.41
C GLY A 346 -11.11 25.26 5.38
N TYR A 347 -10.18 24.43 5.84
CA TYR A 347 -9.42 23.52 4.99
C TYR A 347 -10.23 22.26 4.66
N CYS A 348 -10.51 22.03 3.38
CA CYS A 348 -11.29 20.89 2.91
C CYS A 348 -10.39 19.72 2.50
N HIS A 349 -10.36 18.66 3.29
CA HIS A 349 -9.48 17.49 3.06
C HIS A 349 -9.77 16.71 1.77
N LEU A 350 -10.98 16.82 1.23
CA LEU A 350 -11.32 16.14 -0.02
C LEU A 350 -10.79 16.89 -1.25
N ARG A 351 -10.56 18.21 -1.14
CA ARG A 351 -10.04 19.06 -2.24
C ARG A 351 -8.61 19.53 -1.99
N ASP A 352 -8.04 19.19 -0.83
CA ASP A 352 -6.70 19.57 -0.41
C ASP A 352 -6.47 21.10 -0.45
N ALA A 353 -7.51 21.87 -0.13
CA ALA A 353 -7.52 23.32 -0.27
C ALA A 353 -8.52 24.00 0.66
N GLU A 354 -8.26 25.27 0.96
CA GLU A 354 -9.21 26.14 1.65
C GLU A 354 -10.47 26.38 0.80
N ARG A 355 -11.64 26.32 1.45
CA ARG A 355 -12.94 26.45 0.80
C ARG A 355 -13.93 27.19 1.69
N HIS A 356 -14.84 27.90 1.03
CA HIS A 356 -15.91 28.66 1.66
C HIS A 356 -17.22 27.91 1.42
N PHE A 357 -17.93 27.58 2.50
CA PHE A 357 -19.19 26.84 2.45
C PHE A 357 -20.30 27.74 2.99
N ARG A 358 -21.34 28.02 2.19
CA ARG A 358 -22.52 28.73 2.69
C ARG A 358 -23.18 27.93 3.82
N LEU A 359 -23.35 28.54 4.98
CA LEU A 359 -23.93 27.86 6.15
C LEU A 359 -25.36 27.36 5.89
N ALA A 360 -26.14 28.10 5.10
CA ALA A 360 -27.49 27.70 4.67
C ALA A 360 -27.53 26.40 3.86
N ASN A 361 -26.45 26.09 3.13
CA ASN A 361 -26.36 24.88 2.29
C ASN A 361 -25.84 23.66 3.06
N ILE A 362 -25.47 23.82 4.34
CA ILE A 362 -25.04 22.73 5.22
C ILE A 362 -26.26 22.21 5.99
N PHE A 363 -26.78 21.06 5.58
CA PHE A 363 -27.97 20.48 6.20
C PHE A 363 -27.67 19.38 7.24
N GLU A 364 -26.44 18.85 7.27
CA GLU A 364 -25.99 17.88 8.28
C GLU A 364 -24.56 18.21 8.70
N ALA A 365 -24.29 18.22 10.01
CA ALA A 365 -22.96 18.48 10.55
C ALA A 365 -22.67 17.56 11.75
N LYS A 366 -21.43 17.07 11.84
CA LYS A 366 -20.97 16.15 12.89
C LYS A 366 -19.56 16.50 13.30
N THR A 367 -19.22 16.31 14.57
CA THR A 367 -17.86 16.56 15.05
C THR A 367 -17.12 15.24 15.28
N LEU A 368 -15.90 15.12 14.76
CA LEU A 368 -15.14 13.86 14.77
C LEU A 368 -14.35 13.67 16.08
N ARG A 369 -14.28 12.43 16.56
CA ARG A 369 -13.55 12.03 17.78
C ARG A 369 -12.04 11.80 17.55
N LEU A 370 -11.35 12.70 16.86
CA LEU A 370 -9.93 12.50 16.54
C LEU A 370 -8.97 12.83 17.70
N PHE A 371 -9.19 13.92 18.44
CA PHE A 371 -8.22 14.40 19.47
C PHE A 371 -8.68 14.35 20.93
N SER A 372 -9.84 13.75 21.22
CA SER A 372 -10.34 13.59 22.60
C SER A 372 -10.00 12.25 23.24
#